data_AF-A0A542EKT1-F1
#
_entry.id   AF-A0A542EKT1-F1
#
_cell.length_a   1.000
_cell.length_b   1.000
_cell.length_c   1.000
_cell.angle_alpha   90.00
_cell.angle_beta   90.00
_cell.angle_gamma   90.00
#
_symmetry.space_group_name_H-M   'P 1'
#
loop_
_entity.id
_entity.type
_entity.pdbx_description
1 polymer ?
#
loop_
_entity_poly.entity_id
_entity_poly.type
_entity_poly.pdbx_seq_one_letter_code
_entity_poly.pdbx_strand_id
1 'polypeptide(L)'
;MKRTLAVLVTAATGAGLLTACTDDQAYCVDLAKYAAKAVDVDPQKPVDYVKILDEAKKLQGSAPKAVKDDWGVVVTFAEKAKQAGSDAAALAKLSRQTPTVMTAYKNITTQAKDSCKVDLPALK
;
A
#
# COMPACT_ATOMS: atom_id res chain seq x y z
N MET A 1 0.14 -49.53 25.08
CA MET A 1 -0.24 -48.98 23.76
C MET A 1 -0.15 -47.46 23.80
N LYS A 2 -0.04 -46.84 22.63
CA LYS A 2 0.70 -45.60 22.32
C LYS A 2 0.18 -44.31 22.98
N ARG A 3 1.15 -43.46 23.35
CA ARG A 3 1.02 -42.03 23.66
C ARG A 3 0.55 -41.28 22.42
N THR A 4 -0.58 -40.57 22.49
CA THR A 4 -1.00 -39.67 21.41
C THR A 4 -0.44 -38.29 21.68
N LEU A 5 0.74 -38.04 21.12
CA LEU A 5 1.27 -36.70 20.89
C LEU A 5 0.31 -35.97 19.94
N ALA A 6 -0.22 -34.82 20.38
CA ALA A 6 -0.94 -33.91 19.50
C ALA A 6 0.06 -33.30 18.51
N VAL A 7 0.10 -33.89 17.32
CA VAL A 7 0.85 -33.40 16.17
C VAL A 7 0.08 -32.23 15.53
N LEU A 8 0.70 -31.06 15.62
CA LEU A 8 0.99 -30.09 14.56
C LEU A 8 0.16 -30.11 13.24
N VAL A 9 -0.09 -28.88 12.78
CA VAL A 9 -0.32 -28.42 11.38
C VAL A 9 -1.74 -28.62 10.82
N THR A 10 -2.54 -27.54 10.89
CA THR A 10 -3.53 -27.23 9.86
C THR A 10 -2.96 -26.18 8.91
N ALA A 11 -2.17 -26.67 7.96
CA ALA A 11 -1.89 -25.99 6.70
C ALA A 11 -2.36 -26.91 5.56
N ALA A 12 -3.52 -26.59 4.99
CA ALA A 12 -4.05 -27.09 3.71
C ALA A 12 -5.19 -26.11 3.34
N THR A 13 -4.94 -24.98 2.67
CA THR A 13 -4.87 -24.83 1.20
C THR A 13 -5.65 -25.90 0.41
N GLY A 14 -6.72 -25.49 -0.28
CA GLY A 14 -7.30 -26.29 -1.37
C GLY A 14 -8.79 -26.10 -1.64
N ALA A 15 -9.11 -25.17 -2.55
CA ALA A 15 -10.22 -25.23 -3.51
C ALA A 15 -11.66 -25.47 -2.99
N GLY A 16 -12.34 -24.39 -2.61
CA GLY A 16 -13.80 -24.36 -2.55
C GLY A 16 -14.27 -22.92 -2.47
N LEU A 17 -15.08 -22.49 -3.45
CA LEU A 17 -15.64 -21.14 -3.66
C LEU A 17 -14.75 -20.21 -4.51
N LEU A 18 -14.68 -20.53 -5.81
CA LEU A 18 -14.49 -19.55 -6.90
C LEU A 18 -15.73 -18.61 -7.00
N THR A 19 -16.07 -17.92 -5.92
CA THR A 19 -16.98 -16.77 -5.97
C THR A 19 -16.09 -15.56 -5.88
N ALA A 20 -15.97 -14.83 -7.01
CA ALA A 20 -15.19 -13.62 -7.21
C ALA A 20 -14.56 -13.04 -5.94
N CYS A 21 -13.22 -12.97 -5.88
CA CYS A 21 -12.54 -12.12 -4.90
C CYS A 21 -13.31 -10.81 -4.85
N THR A 22 -13.92 -10.49 -3.70
CA THR A 22 -14.56 -9.18 -3.54
C THR A 22 -13.50 -8.12 -3.85
N ASP A 23 -13.90 -6.93 -4.30
CA ASP A 23 -12.94 -5.86 -4.62
C ASP A 23 -11.94 -5.63 -3.47
N ASP A 24 -12.39 -5.83 -2.23
CA ASP A 24 -11.57 -5.81 -1.02
C ASP A 24 -10.46 -6.88 -0.98
N GLN A 25 -10.73 -8.11 -1.41
CA GLN A 25 -9.72 -9.17 -1.50
C GLN A 25 -8.69 -8.89 -2.60
N ALA A 26 -9.13 -8.38 -3.76
CA ALA A 26 -8.23 -7.99 -4.83
C ALA A 26 -7.30 -6.86 -4.39
N TYR A 27 -7.85 -5.85 -3.71
CA TYR A 27 -7.10 -4.77 -3.08
C TYR A 27 -6.04 -5.29 -2.11
N CYS A 28 -6.39 -6.19 -1.18
CA CYS A 28 -5.43 -6.72 -0.21
C CYS A 28 -4.27 -7.50 -0.87
N VAL A 29 -4.56 -8.28 -1.93
CA VAL A 29 -3.51 -9.01 -2.69
C VAL A 29 -2.55 -8.04 -3.37
N ASP A 30 -3.07 -7.00 -4.00
CA ASP A 30 -2.21 -6.01 -4.67
C ASP A 30 -1.46 -5.13 -3.66
N LEU A 31 -2.03 -4.92 -2.48
CA LEU A 31 -1.39 -4.14 -1.41
C LEU A 31 -0.15 -4.85 -0.86
N ALA A 32 -0.17 -6.18 -0.78
CA ALA A 32 1.02 -6.97 -0.43
C ALA A 32 2.15 -6.83 -1.48
N LYS A 33 1.80 -6.76 -2.78
CA LYS A 33 2.80 -6.52 -3.84
C LYS A 33 3.36 -5.10 -3.76
N TYR A 34 2.51 -4.13 -3.45
CA TYR A 34 2.92 -2.75 -3.22
C TYR A 34 3.89 -2.62 -2.04
N ALA A 35 3.65 -3.32 -0.93
CA ALA A 35 4.53 -3.32 0.23
C ALA A 35 5.98 -3.65 -0.14
N ALA A 36 6.18 -4.64 -1.01
CA ALA A 36 7.51 -5.03 -1.49
C ALA A 36 8.21 -3.96 -2.35
N LYS A 37 7.45 -3.08 -3.01
CA LYS A 37 8.00 -1.97 -3.81
C LYS A 37 8.20 -0.69 -3.01
N ALA A 38 7.41 -0.50 -1.97
CA ALA A 38 7.45 0.70 -1.14
C ALA A 38 8.68 0.75 -0.21
N VAL A 39 9.43 -0.35 -0.06
CA VAL A 39 10.64 -0.41 0.79
C VAL A 39 11.76 0.53 0.33
N ASP A 40 11.81 0.85 -0.97
CA ASP A 40 12.84 1.71 -1.57
C ASP A 40 12.38 3.17 -1.76
N VAL A 41 11.26 3.55 -1.13
CA VAL A 41 10.72 4.91 -1.15
C VAL A 41 11.18 5.65 0.10
N ASP A 42 12.00 6.69 -0.09
CA ASP A 42 12.26 7.67 0.96
C ASP A 42 11.08 8.64 1.04
N PRO A 43 10.29 8.64 2.14
CA PRO A 43 9.11 9.49 2.25
C PRO A 43 9.43 10.99 2.33
N GLN A 44 10.69 11.35 2.61
CA GLN A 44 11.13 12.74 2.61
C GLN A 44 11.58 13.20 1.21
N LYS A 45 11.69 12.29 0.23
CA LYS A 45 12.07 12.62 -1.15
C LYS A 45 10.86 12.51 -2.07
N PRO A 46 10.26 13.62 -2.53
CA PRO A 46 9.09 13.56 -3.38
C PRO A 46 9.29 12.73 -4.65
N VAL A 47 10.49 12.78 -5.26
CA VAL A 47 10.83 12.02 -6.47
C VAL A 47 10.75 10.50 -6.26
N ASP A 48 10.97 10.00 -5.04
CA ASP A 48 10.91 8.57 -4.77
C ASP A 48 9.49 8.01 -4.83
N TYR A 49 8.46 8.86 -4.64
CA TYR A 49 7.07 8.45 -4.81
C TYR A 49 6.73 8.10 -6.26
N VAL A 50 7.54 8.50 -7.23
CA VAL A 50 7.34 8.10 -8.64
C VAL A 50 7.54 6.59 -8.81
N LYS A 51 8.38 5.95 -7.98
CA LYS A 51 8.68 4.50 -8.03
C LYS A 51 7.47 3.62 -7.76
N ILE A 52 6.48 4.16 -7.05
CA ILE A 52 5.26 3.45 -6.62
C ILE A 52 3.99 3.97 -7.30
N LEU A 53 4.12 4.92 -8.24
CA LEU A 53 2.97 5.62 -8.82
C LEU A 53 1.98 4.68 -9.50
N ASP A 54 2.47 3.73 -10.31
CA ASP A 54 1.61 2.85 -11.10
C ASP A 54 0.86 1.85 -10.20
N GLU A 55 1.51 1.32 -9.17
CA GLU A 55 0.85 0.48 -8.18
C GLU A 55 -0.11 1.27 -7.29
N ALA A 56 0.23 2.49 -6.89
CA ALA A 56 -0.67 3.37 -6.14
C ALA A 56 -1.94 3.68 -6.94
N LYS A 57 -1.84 3.89 -8.26
CA LYS A 57 -3.00 4.09 -9.15
C LYS A 57 -3.90 2.85 -9.21
N LYS A 58 -3.31 1.66 -9.31
CA LYS A 58 -4.07 0.40 -9.28
C LYS A 58 -4.82 0.25 -7.97
N LEU A 59 -4.13 0.47 -6.85
CA LEU A 59 -4.70 0.37 -5.52
C LEU A 59 -5.79 1.41 -5.28
N GLN A 60 -5.62 2.65 -5.74
CA GLN A 60 -6.68 3.67 -5.68
C GLN A 60 -7.97 3.20 -6.39
N GLY A 61 -7.82 2.49 -7.52
CA GLY A 61 -8.95 1.96 -8.29
C GLY A 61 -9.79 0.96 -7.49
N SER A 62 -9.11 -0.01 -6.87
CA SER A 62 -9.72 -1.11 -6.11
C SER A 62 -9.90 -0.83 -4.61
N ALA A 63 -9.41 0.30 -4.10
CA ALA A 63 -9.42 0.59 -2.67
C ALA A 63 -10.84 0.68 -2.10
N PRO A 64 -11.05 0.19 -0.87
CA PRO A 64 -12.29 0.44 -0.15
C PRO A 64 -12.47 1.94 0.09
N LYS A 65 -13.73 2.40 0.14
CA LYS A 65 -14.08 3.83 0.23
C LYS A 65 -13.35 4.57 1.36
N ALA A 66 -13.09 3.89 2.48
CA ALA A 66 -12.44 4.45 3.64
C ALA A 66 -11.02 5.00 3.38
N VAL A 67 -10.29 4.46 2.40
CA VAL A 67 -8.90 4.87 2.08
C VAL A 67 -8.69 5.21 0.61
N LYS A 68 -9.74 5.20 -0.20
CA LYS A 68 -9.66 5.53 -1.63
C LYS A 68 -9.18 6.96 -1.86
N ASP A 69 -9.64 7.89 -1.04
CA ASP A 69 -9.21 9.29 -1.12
C ASP A 69 -7.78 9.47 -0.63
N ASP A 70 -7.37 8.72 0.41
CA ASP A 70 -5.97 8.69 0.86
C ASP A 70 -5.03 8.18 -0.24
N TRP A 71 -5.42 7.13 -0.98
CA TRP A 71 -4.69 6.69 -2.16
C TRP A 71 -4.63 7.78 -3.24
N GLY A 72 -5.71 8.54 -3.42
CA GLY A 72 -5.73 9.70 -4.32
C GLY A 72 -4.72 10.78 -3.93
N VAL A 73 -4.50 11.01 -2.62
CA VAL A 73 -3.46 11.93 -2.13
C VAL A 73 -2.06 11.42 -2.52
N VAL A 74 -1.78 10.13 -2.30
CA VAL A 74 -0.49 9.50 -2.66
C VAL A 74 -0.24 9.59 -4.17
N VAL A 75 -1.24 9.24 -4.98
CA VAL A 75 -1.16 9.30 -6.45
C VAL A 75 -0.92 10.74 -6.92
N THR A 76 -1.70 11.70 -6.43
CA THR A 76 -1.56 13.12 -6.81
C THR A 76 -0.17 13.66 -6.45
N PHE A 77 0.35 13.30 -5.28
CA PHE A 77 1.69 13.70 -4.85
C PHE A 77 2.77 13.10 -5.77
N ALA A 78 2.69 11.81 -6.06
CA ALA A 78 3.59 11.12 -6.97
C ALA A 78 3.53 11.65 -8.42
N GLU A 79 2.35 12.02 -8.91
CA GLU A 79 2.20 12.66 -10.23
C GLU A 79 2.84 14.04 -10.27
N LYS A 80 2.63 14.86 -9.24
CA LYS A 80 3.31 16.17 -9.12
C LYS A 80 4.82 15.99 -9.04
N ALA A 81 5.32 14.97 -8.35
CA ALA A 81 6.75 14.66 -8.30
C ALA A 81 7.29 14.25 -9.68
N LYS A 82 6.55 13.40 -10.41
CA LYS A 82 6.89 13.01 -11.78
C LYS A 82 6.92 14.22 -12.72
N GLN A 83 5.95 15.13 -12.59
CA GLN A 83 5.88 16.37 -13.39
C GLN A 83 7.03 17.33 -13.04
N ALA A 84 7.39 17.43 -11.76
CA ALA A 84 8.52 18.25 -11.32
C ALA A 84 9.86 17.71 -11.84
N GLY A 85 10.01 16.39 -12.00
CA GLY A 85 11.23 15.77 -12.52
C GLY A 85 12.45 16.17 -11.68
N SER A 86 13.38 16.92 -12.28
CA SER A 86 14.57 17.46 -11.63
C SER A 86 14.48 18.94 -11.24
N ASP A 87 13.31 19.57 -11.36
CA ASP A 87 13.10 20.97 -10.95
C ASP A 87 13.14 21.08 -9.43
N ALA A 88 14.26 21.60 -8.91
CA ALA A 88 14.49 21.77 -7.49
C ALA A 88 13.46 22.70 -6.81
N ALA A 89 12.96 23.74 -7.49
CA ALA A 89 11.98 24.65 -6.91
C ALA A 89 10.60 23.98 -6.81
N ALA A 90 10.20 23.24 -7.83
CA ALA A 90 8.97 22.46 -7.82
C ALA A 90 9.02 21.34 -6.77
N LEU A 91 10.13 20.61 -6.67
CA LEU A 91 10.33 19.58 -5.65
C LEU A 91 10.37 20.15 -4.22
N ALA A 92 10.98 21.32 -4.02
CA ALA A 92 10.97 22.01 -2.73
C ALA A 92 9.55 22.45 -2.32
N LYS A 93 8.74 22.94 -3.26
CA LYS A 93 7.32 23.25 -3.02
C LYS A 93 6.52 21.99 -2.69
N LEU A 94 6.80 20.88 -3.38
CA LEU A 94 6.13 19.61 -3.16
C LEU A 94 6.50 19.02 -1.79
N SER A 95 7.75 19.16 -1.34
CA SER A 95 8.21 18.71 -0.01
C SER A 95 7.41 19.34 1.14
N ARG A 96 6.80 20.52 0.94
CA ARG A 96 5.90 21.14 1.93
C ARG A 96 4.57 20.40 2.08
N GLN A 97 4.18 19.58 1.10
CA GLN A 97 2.99 18.73 1.13
C GLN A 97 3.28 17.34 1.72
N THR A 98 4.54 17.03 2.06
CA THR A 98 4.94 15.75 2.65
C THR A 98 4.10 15.35 3.88
N PRO A 99 3.79 16.26 4.84
CA PRO A 99 2.95 15.90 5.99
C PRO A 99 1.55 15.38 5.63
N THR A 100 0.96 15.92 4.55
CA THR A 100 -0.35 15.50 4.07
C THR A 100 -0.30 14.09 3.49
N VAL A 101 0.70 13.77 2.67
CA VAL A 101 0.85 12.42 2.12
C VAL A 101 1.24 11.40 3.18
N MET A 102 2.04 11.78 4.19
CA MET A 102 2.33 10.91 5.33
C MET A 102 1.08 10.59 6.16
N THR A 103 0.18 11.56 6.33
CA THR A 103 -1.10 11.33 7.03
C THR A 103 -1.97 10.34 6.25
N ALA A 104 -2.11 10.53 4.93
CA ALA A 104 -2.83 9.60 4.06
C ALA A 104 -2.21 8.19 4.12
N TYR A 105 -0.87 8.10 4.07
CA TYR A 105 -0.17 6.83 4.15
C TYR A 105 -0.39 6.12 5.50
N LYS A 106 -0.46 6.88 6.60
CA LYS A 106 -0.77 6.32 7.92
C LYS A 106 -2.18 5.72 7.96
N ASN A 107 -3.16 6.37 7.36
CA ASN A 107 -4.53 5.85 7.26
C ASN A 107 -4.57 4.56 6.44
N ILE A 108 -3.92 4.56 5.27
CA ILE A 108 -3.76 3.37 4.41
C ILE A 108 -3.09 2.23 5.19
N THR A 109 -2.00 2.52 5.90
CA THR A 109 -1.25 1.51 6.67
C THR A 109 -2.10 0.93 7.81
N THR A 110 -2.88 1.77 8.49
CA THR A 110 -3.78 1.32 9.55
C THR A 110 -4.86 0.39 8.98
N GLN A 111 -5.50 0.80 7.89
CA GLN A 111 -6.51 -0.01 7.21
C GLN A 111 -5.93 -1.32 6.64
N ALA A 112 -4.73 -1.27 6.06
CA ALA A 112 -4.03 -2.45 5.55
C ALA A 112 -3.77 -3.47 6.66
N LYS A 113 -3.34 -3.01 7.83
CA LYS A 113 -3.12 -3.87 8.99
C LYS A 113 -4.42 -4.44 9.54
N ASP A 114 -5.44 -3.61 9.67
CA ASP A 114 -6.70 -4.00 10.32
C ASP A 114 -7.54 -4.91 9.43
N SER A 115 -7.69 -4.56 8.16
CA SER A 115 -8.55 -5.27 7.20
C SER A 115 -7.81 -6.34 6.39
N CYS A 116 -6.59 -6.04 5.93
CA CYS A 116 -5.85 -6.93 5.02
C CYS A 116 -4.79 -7.80 5.71
N LYS A 117 -4.47 -7.52 6.99
CA LYS A 117 -3.35 -8.13 7.72
C LYS A 117 -2.00 -7.98 6.99
N VAL A 118 -1.84 -6.88 6.24
CA VAL A 118 -0.61 -6.53 5.54
C VAL A 118 0.07 -5.39 6.29
N ASP A 119 1.33 -5.59 6.66
CA ASP A 119 2.17 -4.52 7.18
C ASP A 119 2.86 -3.80 6.00
N LEU A 120 2.47 -2.54 5.77
CA LEU A 120 3.20 -1.67 4.86
C LEU A 120 4.46 -1.14 5.54
N PRO A 121 5.57 -0.96 4.81
CA PRO A 121 6.76 -0.34 5.37
C PRO A 121 6.39 1.04 5.93
N ALA A 122 6.76 1.27 7.19
CA ALA A 122 6.52 2.56 7.81
C ALA A 122 7.34 3.62 7.05
N LEU A 123 6.64 4.53 6.38
CA LEU A 123 7.22 5.75 5.87
C LEU A 123 7.56 6.64 7.08
N LYS A 124 8.78 6.51 7.59
CA LYS A 124 9.34 7.33 8.67
C LYS A 124 10.18 8.47 8.10
#